data_AF-A0A8S1AVC0-F1
#
_entry.id   AF-A0A8S1AVC0-F1
#
_cell.length_a   1.000
_cell.length_b   1.000
_cell.length_c   1.000
_cell.angle_alpha   90.00
_cell.angle_beta   90.00
_cell.angle_gamma   90.00
#
_symmetry.space_group_name_H-M   'P 1'
#
loop_
_entity.id
_entity.type
_entity.pdbx_description
1 polymer ?
#
loop_
_entity_poly.entity_id
_entity_poly.type
_entity_poly.pdbx_seq_one_letter_code
_entity_poly.pdbx_strand_id
1 'polypeptide(L)'
;MLKFYARFEISDETGDPMTDRDMTLLHYSRITSLQKAAFSKFPDLRLFALANVASVDTRDSLHRHFGNLSEKALRAIATYLHLVPPEGKESESPWHRLDKEFLKELLISRHERRISQLEELNSMPLYPTEEVIWDENVVPTEIYSGENCLALPKLNLQFLTLHDYLLRNFNLFRLESTYEIRQDIEDAVYRLAPWRSEDGSVYFGGWARMAHPITSFAVVEVAKPNIGEKAPSCVRADVTVTLSVRNEIKHEWESLRKHDVCFLVTVRPTQGIGTKYDYRKSMVEQAGIVYVRGCEVEGMLDASGRVIEEGPEPRPELEGDARTFRLLLDPNQYRLDLDHASKGTEDVYETFNIVMRRKPKENNFKAVLETIRELMNTECVVPEWLHDIVLGYGDPGQAHYTRMPNEIPTLDFNDTFLDMEHLRSSFPGYEIKVKTDDPRKLIRPFKVTFENVIRKQKLGDDAMDEDDEKKIITVEPHVQPKRGPYLYNEPKSQCVQRKSQVSPFLDKKAFVVNLWNTIPFTPTQVEAIRSGMQPGLTLVVGPPGTGKTDVAVQIISNLYHNFPWQRNLVVTHSNQALNQLFEKIAELDVDERHLLRLGHGEEALQTDKDFSRYLYRYFHFFLD
;
A
#
# COMPACT_ATOMS: atom_id res chain seq x y z
N MET A 1 13.07 -12.21 -13.18
CA MET A 1 13.40 -10.77 -13.04
C MET A 1 13.96 -10.14 -14.32
N LEU A 2 15.11 -10.57 -14.87
CA LEU A 2 15.70 -9.90 -16.05
C LEU A 2 14.74 -9.86 -17.28
N LYS A 3 14.03 -10.95 -17.55
CA LYS A 3 13.03 -11.03 -18.63
C LYS A 3 11.94 -9.94 -18.52
N PHE A 4 11.54 -9.61 -17.29
CA PHE A 4 10.54 -8.59 -17.00
C PHE A 4 11.08 -7.21 -17.39
N TYR A 5 12.25 -6.82 -16.87
CA TYR A 5 12.85 -5.51 -17.17
C TYR A 5 13.30 -5.35 -18.64
N ALA A 6 13.80 -6.42 -19.27
CA ALA A 6 14.16 -6.40 -20.69
C ALA A 6 12.94 -6.21 -21.63
N ARG A 7 11.73 -6.31 -21.09
CA ARG A 7 10.46 -6.17 -21.81
C ARG A 7 9.55 -5.13 -21.15
N PHE A 8 10.10 -4.29 -20.29
CA PHE A 8 9.35 -3.32 -19.52
C PHE A 8 8.66 -2.30 -20.44
N GLU A 9 7.48 -1.83 -20.03
CA GLU A 9 6.58 -0.95 -20.79
C GLU A 9 7.01 0.50 -20.58
N ILE A 10 8.22 0.84 -21.02
CA ILE A 10 8.82 2.17 -20.94
C ILE A 10 9.50 2.53 -22.26
N SER A 11 9.48 3.80 -22.63
CA SER A 11 10.24 4.32 -23.75
C SER A 11 11.69 4.60 -23.33
N ASP A 12 12.65 3.91 -23.94
CA ASP A 12 14.08 4.08 -23.64
C ASP A 12 14.61 5.50 -23.95
N GLU A 13 13.93 6.26 -24.83
CA GLU A 13 14.34 7.60 -25.24
C GLU A 13 13.79 8.70 -24.33
N THR A 14 12.53 8.56 -23.89
CA THR A 14 11.83 9.60 -23.11
C THR A 14 11.79 9.29 -21.62
N GLY A 15 11.87 8.01 -21.24
CA GLY A 15 11.61 7.56 -19.87
C GLY A 15 10.13 7.44 -19.52
N ASP A 16 9.21 7.77 -20.44
CA ASP A 16 7.77 7.73 -20.18
C ASP A 16 7.21 6.30 -20.25
N PRO A 17 6.20 5.96 -19.41
CA PRO A 17 5.50 4.70 -19.50
C PRO A 17 4.79 4.56 -20.85
N MET A 18 4.88 3.38 -21.47
CA MET A 18 4.19 3.08 -22.72
C MET A 18 2.74 2.69 -22.46
N THR A 19 1.80 3.23 -23.23
CA THR A 19 0.39 2.81 -23.13
C THR A 19 0.16 1.45 -23.81
N ASP A 20 -0.96 0.79 -23.51
CA ASP A 20 -1.37 -0.44 -24.20
C ASP A 20 -1.42 -0.28 -25.73
N ARG A 21 -1.82 0.90 -26.19
CA ARG A 21 -1.83 1.25 -27.61
C ARG A 21 -0.40 1.28 -28.18
N ASP A 22 0.53 1.91 -27.48
CA ASP A 22 1.93 2.01 -27.92
C ASP A 22 2.59 0.63 -27.96
N MET A 23 2.34 -0.20 -26.94
CA MET A 23 2.81 -1.58 -26.89
C MET A 23 2.22 -2.43 -28.02
N THR A 24 0.94 -2.25 -28.34
CA THR A 24 0.28 -2.95 -29.46
C THR A 24 0.86 -2.52 -30.80
N LEU A 25 1.08 -1.21 -31.01
CA LEU A 25 1.69 -0.68 -32.24
C LEU A 25 3.13 -1.17 -32.41
N LEU A 26 3.91 -1.21 -31.32
CA LEU A 26 5.27 -1.73 -31.32
C LEU A 26 5.30 -3.22 -31.71
N HIS A 27 4.40 -4.03 -31.14
CA HIS A 27 4.24 -5.44 -31.48
C HIS A 27 3.86 -5.63 -32.95
N TYR A 28 2.89 -4.87 -33.45
CA TYR A 28 2.45 -4.96 -34.85
C TYR A 28 3.54 -4.54 -35.82
N SER A 29 4.33 -3.53 -35.47
CA SER A 29 5.50 -3.13 -36.26
C SER A 29 6.55 -4.24 -36.34
N ARG A 30 6.81 -4.94 -35.24
CA ARG A 30 7.72 -6.11 -35.21
C ARG A 30 7.20 -7.26 -36.06
N ILE A 31 5.93 -7.66 -35.92
CA ILE A 31 5.35 -8.71 -36.76
C ILE A 31 5.35 -8.31 -38.23
N THR A 32 5.01 -7.07 -38.54
CA THR A 32 4.99 -6.57 -39.93
C THR A 32 6.38 -6.60 -40.56
N SER A 33 7.44 -6.26 -39.82
CA SER A 33 8.81 -6.35 -40.33
C SER A 33 9.23 -7.81 -40.56
N LEU A 34 8.83 -8.74 -39.68
CA LEU A 34 9.03 -10.18 -39.87
C LEU A 34 8.26 -10.73 -41.09
N GLN A 35 7.01 -10.32 -41.29
CA GLN A 35 6.22 -10.71 -42.47
C GLN A 35 6.81 -10.16 -43.77
N LYS A 36 7.32 -8.92 -43.77
CA LYS A 36 8.06 -8.36 -44.91
C LYS A 36 9.32 -9.15 -45.24
N ALA A 37 10.09 -9.53 -44.21
CA ALA A 37 11.29 -10.37 -44.36
C ALA A 37 10.93 -11.74 -44.96
N ALA A 38 9.91 -12.40 -44.41
CA ALA A 38 9.39 -13.67 -44.87
C ALA A 38 8.92 -13.59 -46.34
N PHE A 39 8.10 -12.60 -46.70
CA PHE A 39 7.58 -12.43 -48.05
C PHE A 39 8.69 -12.20 -49.09
N SER A 40 9.69 -11.38 -48.77
CA SER A 40 10.73 -10.98 -49.71
C SER A 40 11.74 -12.10 -49.99
N LYS A 41 12.09 -12.89 -48.97
CA LYS A 41 13.25 -13.79 -49.02
C LYS A 41 12.90 -15.27 -48.92
N PHE A 42 11.69 -15.64 -48.49
CA PHE A 42 11.33 -17.03 -48.16
C PHE A 42 9.97 -17.44 -48.74
N PRO A 43 9.95 -18.08 -49.93
CA PRO A 43 8.72 -18.56 -50.55
C PRO A 43 7.90 -19.51 -49.65
N ASP A 44 8.59 -20.33 -48.84
CA ASP A 44 7.96 -21.30 -47.93
C ASP A 44 7.14 -20.65 -46.81
N LEU A 45 7.41 -19.38 -46.51
CA LEU A 45 6.71 -18.60 -45.49
C LEU A 45 5.66 -17.63 -46.07
N ARG A 46 5.29 -17.79 -47.35
CA ARG A 46 4.35 -16.87 -48.02
C ARG A 46 2.96 -16.87 -47.39
N LEU A 47 2.49 -18.02 -46.89
CA LEU A 47 1.23 -18.12 -46.15
C LEU A 47 1.31 -17.38 -44.81
N PHE A 48 2.42 -17.51 -44.09
CA PHE A 48 2.67 -16.76 -42.85
C PHE A 48 2.71 -15.24 -43.11
N ALA A 49 3.37 -14.83 -44.19
CA ALA A 49 3.54 -13.42 -44.53
C ALA A 49 2.24 -12.70 -44.92
N LEU A 50 1.24 -13.44 -45.40
CA LEU A 50 -0.07 -12.91 -45.81
C LEU A 50 -1.16 -13.05 -44.73
N ALA A 51 -0.85 -13.75 -43.64
CA ALA A 51 -1.80 -13.99 -42.56
C ALA A 51 -2.01 -12.74 -41.69
N ASN A 52 -3.16 -12.65 -41.02
CA ASN A 52 -3.42 -11.59 -40.05
C ASN A 52 -2.56 -11.81 -38.78
N VAL A 53 -2.10 -10.71 -38.16
CA VAL A 53 -1.19 -10.74 -36.99
C VAL A 53 -1.67 -11.69 -35.89
N ALA A 54 -2.95 -11.60 -35.50
CA ALA A 54 -3.53 -12.42 -34.42
C ALA A 54 -3.54 -13.94 -34.68
N SER A 55 -3.36 -14.38 -35.94
CA SER A 55 -3.27 -15.80 -36.28
C SER A 55 -1.85 -16.36 -36.19
N VAL A 56 -0.84 -15.49 -36.16
CA VAL A 56 0.57 -15.88 -36.27
C VAL A 56 1.44 -15.44 -35.10
N ASP A 57 0.96 -14.52 -34.26
CA ASP A 57 1.76 -13.91 -33.20
C ASP A 57 1.83 -14.73 -31.89
N THR A 58 1.10 -15.84 -31.78
CA THR A 58 1.21 -16.71 -30.61
C THR A 58 2.47 -17.57 -30.67
N ARG A 59 3.07 -17.85 -29.50
CA ARG A 59 4.29 -18.67 -29.40
C ARG A 59 4.15 -20.02 -30.12
N ASP A 60 3.01 -20.70 -29.96
CA ASP A 60 2.73 -21.98 -30.63
C ASP A 60 2.67 -21.85 -32.15
N SER A 61 2.03 -20.78 -32.66
CA SER A 61 1.93 -20.54 -34.10
C SER A 61 3.28 -20.21 -34.71
N LEU A 62 4.06 -19.34 -34.06
CA LEU A 62 5.44 -19.06 -34.45
C LEU A 62 6.26 -20.35 -34.44
N HIS A 63 6.13 -21.20 -33.42
CA HIS A 63 6.85 -22.45 -33.35
C HIS A 63 6.48 -23.42 -34.49
N ARG A 64 5.21 -23.46 -34.92
CA ARG A 64 4.77 -24.25 -36.09
C ARG A 64 5.36 -23.73 -37.40
N HIS A 65 5.41 -22.42 -37.59
CA HIS A 65 5.94 -21.81 -38.82
C HIS A 65 7.48 -21.86 -38.90
N PHE A 66 8.17 -21.52 -37.81
CA PHE A 66 9.64 -21.45 -37.76
C PHE A 66 10.31 -22.78 -37.41
N GLY A 67 9.57 -23.73 -36.80
CA GLY A 67 10.13 -25.01 -36.34
C GLY A 67 10.70 -25.90 -37.45
N ASN A 68 10.08 -25.86 -38.64
CA ASN A 68 10.47 -26.70 -39.78
C ASN A 68 11.53 -26.04 -40.66
N LEU A 69 11.93 -24.79 -40.39
CA LEU A 69 12.92 -24.09 -41.20
C LEU A 69 14.33 -24.63 -40.97
N SER A 70 15.17 -24.52 -42.00
CA SER A 70 16.60 -24.81 -41.91
C SER A 70 17.33 -23.71 -41.14
N GLU A 71 18.48 -24.04 -40.56
CA GLU A 71 19.33 -23.07 -39.85
C GLU A 71 19.72 -21.88 -40.75
N LYS A 72 20.05 -22.16 -42.03
CA LYS A 72 20.33 -21.13 -43.04
C LYS A 72 19.14 -20.18 -43.24
N ALA A 73 17.92 -20.72 -43.27
CA ALA A 73 16.72 -19.90 -43.41
C ALA A 73 16.47 -19.02 -42.18
N LEU A 74 16.56 -19.60 -40.97
CA LEU A 74 16.42 -18.86 -39.71
C LEU A 74 17.48 -17.75 -39.59
N ARG A 75 18.73 -18.06 -39.95
CA ARG A 75 19.83 -17.10 -39.96
C ARG A 75 19.56 -15.95 -40.92
N ALA A 76 19.15 -16.24 -42.15
CA ALA A 76 18.88 -15.20 -43.13
C ALA A 76 17.69 -14.29 -42.75
N ILE A 77 16.67 -14.82 -42.04
CA ILE A 77 15.60 -13.99 -41.44
C ILE A 77 16.17 -13.10 -40.32
N ALA A 78 16.94 -13.68 -39.41
CA ALA A 78 17.54 -12.95 -38.29
C ALA A 78 18.50 -11.84 -38.76
N THR A 79 19.28 -12.09 -39.83
CA THR A 79 20.15 -11.09 -40.47
C THR A 79 19.34 -9.97 -41.11
N TYR A 80 18.22 -10.29 -41.78
CA TYR A 80 17.35 -9.26 -42.38
C TYR A 80 16.75 -8.33 -41.32
N LEU A 81 16.46 -8.86 -40.13
CA LEU A 81 15.95 -8.10 -38.99
C LEU A 81 17.06 -7.45 -38.14
N HIS A 82 18.31 -7.50 -38.60
CA HIS A 82 19.48 -6.95 -37.90
C HIS A 82 19.69 -7.52 -36.48
N LEU A 83 19.32 -8.78 -36.26
CA LEU A 83 19.45 -9.46 -34.96
C LEU A 83 20.77 -10.20 -34.81
N VAL A 84 21.38 -10.59 -35.94
CA VAL A 84 22.66 -11.30 -36.00
C VAL A 84 23.52 -10.70 -37.11
N PRO A 85 24.86 -10.77 -37.00
CA PRO A 85 25.74 -10.22 -38.02
C PRO A 85 25.52 -10.90 -39.38
N PRO A 86 25.67 -10.15 -40.49
CA PRO A 86 25.62 -10.72 -41.83
C PRO A 86 26.79 -11.68 -42.06
N GLU A 87 26.59 -12.64 -42.97
CA GLU A 87 27.63 -13.59 -43.37
C GLU A 87 28.90 -12.85 -43.82
N GLY A 88 30.06 -13.26 -43.28
CA GLY A 88 31.36 -12.64 -43.57
C GLY A 88 31.76 -11.47 -42.66
N LYS A 89 30.88 -10.98 -41.78
CA LYS A 89 31.18 -9.93 -40.76
C LYS A 89 31.12 -10.43 -39.31
N GLU A 90 31.19 -11.74 -39.11
CA GLU A 90 31.10 -12.36 -37.77
C GLU A 90 32.23 -11.92 -36.83
N SER A 91 33.42 -11.66 -37.38
CA SER A 91 34.59 -11.18 -36.64
C SER A 91 34.42 -9.79 -36.03
N GLU A 92 33.48 -8.98 -36.51
CA GLU A 92 33.19 -7.65 -35.99
C GLU A 92 32.29 -7.68 -34.75
N SER A 93 31.73 -8.84 -34.37
CA SER A 93 30.74 -8.97 -33.28
C SER A 93 30.93 -10.27 -32.48
N PRO A 94 31.77 -10.31 -31.43
CA PRO A 94 32.12 -11.55 -30.73
C PRO A 94 31.00 -12.16 -29.85
N TRP A 95 29.86 -11.49 -29.74
CA TRP A 95 28.74 -11.87 -28.85
C TRP A 95 27.65 -12.72 -29.53
N HIS A 96 27.80 -13.05 -30.82
CA HIS A 96 26.75 -13.72 -31.60
C HIS A 96 26.73 -15.24 -31.37
N ARG A 97 25.53 -15.81 -31.39
CA ARG A 97 25.27 -17.25 -31.31
C ARG A 97 24.32 -17.62 -32.45
N LEU A 98 24.58 -18.72 -33.17
CA LEU A 98 23.93 -19.03 -34.46
C LEU A 98 23.35 -20.44 -34.55
N ASP A 99 23.36 -21.22 -33.47
CA ASP A 99 22.72 -22.53 -33.47
C ASP A 99 21.23 -22.39 -33.75
N LYS A 100 20.69 -23.43 -34.41
CA LYS A 100 19.29 -23.51 -34.81
C LYS A 100 18.33 -23.24 -33.65
N GLU A 101 18.62 -23.75 -32.46
CA GLU A 101 17.79 -23.58 -31.27
C GLU A 101 17.77 -22.12 -30.80
N PHE A 102 18.94 -21.50 -30.68
CA PHE A 102 19.04 -20.08 -30.34
C PHE A 102 18.36 -19.17 -31.37
N LEU A 103 18.63 -19.35 -32.67
CA LEU A 103 18.03 -18.51 -33.73
C LEU A 103 16.50 -18.63 -33.75
N LYS A 104 15.99 -19.85 -33.52
CA LYS A 104 14.57 -20.09 -33.39
C LYS A 104 13.99 -19.38 -32.17
N GLU A 105 14.60 -19.51 -31.01
CA GLU A 105 14.13 -18.82 -29.79
C GLU A 105 14.25 -17.29 -29.92
N LEU A 106 15.29 -16.78 -30.57
CA LEU A 106 15.48 -15.35 -30.84
C LEU A 106 14.34 -14.77 -31.67
N LEU A 107 13.94 -15.48 -32.74
CA LEU A 107 12.82 -15.06 -33.58
C LEU A 107 11.48 -15.20 -32.85
N ILE A 108 11.25 -16.31 -32.14
CA ILE A 108 9.99 -16.54 -31.42
C ILE A 108 9.83 -15.52 -30.28
N SER A 109 10.81 -15.41 -29.38
CA SER A 109 10.74 -14.56 -28.19
C SER A 109 10.63 -13.06 -28.50
N ARG A 110 11.13 -12.61 -29.67
CA ARG A 110 11.00 -11.21 -30.11
C ARG A 110 9.60 -10.87 -30.63
N HIS A 111 8.89 -11.85 -31.20
CA HIS A 111 7.64 -11.66 -31.93
C HIS A 111 6.43 -12.32 -31.27
N GLU A 112 6.60 -13.09 -30.20
CA GLU A 112 5.48 -13.66 -29.46
C GLU A 112 4.61 -12.55 -28.83
N ARG A 113 3.29 -12.75 -28.87
CA ARG A 113 2.34 -11.91 -28.17
C ARG A 113 2.68 -11.90 -26.69
N ARG A 114 2.68 -10.70 -26.12
CA ARG A 114 2.94 -10.47 -24.70
C ARG A 114 1.64 -10.30 -23.94
N ILE A 115 1.66 -10.75 -22.70
CA ILE A 115 0.69 -10.41 -21.67
C ILE A 115 1.17 -9.07 -21.10
N SER A 116 0.28 -8.12 -20.88
CA SER A 116 0.67 -6.84 -20.27
C SER A 116 1.10 -7.06 -18.82
N GLN A 117 1.91 -6.16 -18.27
CA GLN A 117 2.33 -6.25 -16.86
C GLN A 117 1.12 -6.27 -15.92
N LEU A 118 0.07 -5.51 -16.27
CA LEU A 118 -1.16 -5.43 -15.50
C LEU A 118 -1.95 -6.75 -15.53
N GLU A 119 -2.08 -7.38 -16.70
CA GLU A 119 -2.73 -8.69 -16.83
C GLU A 119 -1.97 -9.77 -16.03
N GLU A 120 -0.62 -9.75 -16.08
CA GLU A 120 0.22 -10.68 -15.31
C GLU A 120 -0.01 -10.49 -13.80
N LEU A 121 -0.01 -9.24 -13.32
CA LEU A 121 -0.28 -8.92 -11.91
C LEU A 121 -1.68 -9.35 -11.46
N ASN A 122 -2.72 -9.07 -12.26
CA ASN A 122 -4.11 -9.40 -11.93
C ASN A 122 -4.35 -10.91 -11.89
N SER A 123 -3.56 -11.69 -12.65
CA SER A 123 -3.60 -13.14 -12.64
C SER A 123 -2.85 -13.79 -11.46
N MET A 124 -2.15 -12.99 -10.65
CA MET A 124 -1.32 -13.48 -9.56
C MET A 124 -2.16 -13.75 -8.29
N PRO A 125 -1.98 -14.91 -7.63
CA PRO A 125 -2.52 -15.14 -6.29
C PRO A 125 -1.95 -14.16 -5.26
N LEU A 126 -2.77 -13.76 -4.29
CA LEU A 126 -2.37 -12.87 -3.19
C LEU A 126 -1.76 -13.63 -2.00
N TYR A 127 -2.18 -14.88 -1.79
CA TYR A 127 -1.66 -15.72 -0.71
C TYR A 127 -0.44 -16.53 -1.17
N PRO A 128 0.56 -16.71 -0.31
CA PRO A 128 1.67 -17.61 -0.61
C PRO A 128 1.23 -19.08 -0.48
N THR A 129 1.82 -19.93 -1.30
CA THR A 129 1.65 -21.40 -1.27
C THR A 129 2.91 -22.07 -0.71
N GLU A 130 2.84 -23.38 -0.47
CA GLU A 130 3.97 -24.21 -0.06
C GLU A 130 5.22 -24.04 -0.94
N GLU A 131 5.05 -23.77 -2.25
CA GLU A 131 6.15 -23.59 -3.19
C GLU A 131 6.97 -22.32 -2.89
N VAL A 132 6.32 -21.29 -2.33
CA VAL A 132 6.95 -19.99 -2.06
C VAL A 132 7.38 -19.88 -0.60
N ILE A 133 6.57 -20.39 0.35
CA ILE A 133 6.79 -20.24 1.80
C ILE A 133 8.17 -20.76 2.22
N TRP A 134 8.61 -21.87 1.63
CA TRP A 134 9.88 -22.53 1.97
C TRP A 134 10.98 -22.38 0.90
N ASP A 135 10.80 -21.53 -0.12
CA ASP A 135 11.86 -21.23 -1.10
C ASP A 135 12.83 -20.17 -0.54
N GLU A 136 14.00 -20.61 -0.10
CA GLU A 136 15.03 -19.75 0.51
C GLU A 136 15.65 -18.72 -0.45
N ASN A 137 15.48 -18.87 -1.77
CA ASN A 137 15.99 -17.89 -2.75
C ASN A 137 15.15 -16.62 -2.78
N VAL A 138 13.89 -16.71 -2.32
CA VAL A 138 12.87 -15.66 -2.39
C VAL A 138 12.42 -15.27 -0.98
N VAL A 139 12.33 -16.23 -0.05
CA VAL A 139 12.01 -16.04 1.37
C VAL A 139 13.22 -16.48 2.20
N PRO A 140 14.23 -15.60 2.37
CA PRO A 140 15.43 -15.94 3.13
C PRO A 140 15.10 -16.15 4.62
N THR A 141 15.89 -17.00 5.28
CA THR A 141 15.84 -17.13 6.74
C THR A 141 16.63 -16.01 7.42
N GLU A 142 16.42 -15.79 8.72
CA GLU A 142 17.21 -14.86 9.54
C GLU A 142 18.75 -15.10 9.47
N ILE A 143 19.18 -16.29 9.03
CA ILE A 143 20.59 -16.72 8.99
C ILE A 143 21.26 -16.34 7.66
N TYR A 144 20.61 -15.53 6.83
CA TYR A 144 21.17 -15.12 5.54
C TYR A 144 22.48 -14.31 5.69
N SER A 145 23.59 -14.85 5.19
CA SER A 145 24.94 -14.27 5.34
C SER A 145 25.20 -13.04 4.48
N GLY A 146 24.35 -12.76 3.48
CA GLY A 146 24.59 -11.69 2.50
C GLY A 146 25.61 -12.03 1.41
N GLU A 147 26.19 -13.23 1.43
CA GLU A 147 27.24 -13.63 0.47
C GLU A 147 26.68 -13.99 -0.91
N ASN A 148 25.47 -14.56 -0.95
CA ASN A 148 24.79 -14.91 -2.19
C ASN A 148 23.89 -13.76 -2.68
N CYS A 149 23.20 -13.94 -3.80
CA CYS A 149 22.19 -12.99 -4.26
C CYS A 149 20.80 -13.62 -4.13
N LEU A 150 19.83 -12.80 -3.75
CA LEU A 150 18.42 -13.20 -3.67
C LEU A 150 17.65 -12.65 -4.87
N ALA A 151 16.59 -13.34 -5.27
CA ALA A 151 15.70 -12.93 -6.35
C ALA A 151 14.68 -11.87 -5.88
N LEU A 152 15.17 -10.83 -5.20
CA LEU A 152 14.36 -9.79 -4.56
C LEU A 152 14.48 -8.45 -5.30
N PRO A 153 13.37 -7.69 -5.41
CA PRO A 153 13.43 -6.28 -5.79
C PRO A 153 14.31 -5.49 -4.81
N LYS A 154 14.90 -4.39 -5.28
CA LYS A 154 15.70 -3.49 -4.46
C LYS A 154 15.02 -2.13 -4.38
N LEU A 155 14.87 -1.61 -3.16
CA LEU A 155 14.50 -0.22 -2.92
C LEU A 155 15.79 0.59 -2.81
N ASN A 156 15.91 1.61 -3.65
CA ASN A 156 17.02 2.55 -3.63
C ASN A 156 16.45 3.93 -3.95
N LEU A 157 17.20 4.78 -4.64
CA LEU A 157 16.79 6.14 -4.96
C LEU A 157 15.78 6.22 -6.12
N GLN A 158 15.89 5.35 -7.14
CA GLN A 158 15.19 5.51 -8.42
C GLN A 158 14.36 4.31 -8.86
N PHE A 159 13.25 4.60 -9.54
CA PHE A 159 12.27 3.62 -10.06
C PHE A 159 11.80 4.03 -11.46
N LEU A 160 11.74 3.09 -12.40
CA LEU A 160 11.49 3.39 -13.82
C LEU A 160 10.18 4.15 -14.05
N THR A 161 9.11 3.69 -13.42
CA THR A 161 7.77 4.30 -13.47
C THR A 161 7.08 4.08 -12.13
N LEU A 162 5.91 4.70 -11.93
CA LEU A 162 5.08 4.41 -10.75
C LEU A 162 4.69 2.92 -10.67
N HIS A 163 4.49 2.27 -11.81
CA HIS A 163 4.21 0.84 -11.87
C HIS A 163 5.39 0.01 -11.34
N ASP A 164 6.63 0.35 -11.72
CA ASP A 164 7.83 -0.28 -11.16
C ASP A 164 7.90 -0.07 -9.64
N TYR A 165 7.75 1.18 -9.18
CA TYR A 165 7.76 1.49 -7.75
C TYR A 165 6.74 0.66 -6.97
N LEU A 166 5.48 0.65 -7.41
CA LEU A 166 4.40 -0.09 -6.76
C LEU A 166 4.65 -1.61 -6.81
N LEU A 167 5.12 -2.14 -7.94
CA LEU A 167 5.38 -3.58 -8.10
C LEU A 167 6.54 -4.08 -7.23
N ARG A 168 7.60 -3.26 -7.06
CA ARG A 168 8.69 -3.60 -6.14
C ARG A 168 8.22 -3.65 -4.70
N ASN A 169 7.45 -2.64 -4.27
CA ASN A 169 6.86 -2.61 -2.93
C ASN A 169 5.87 -3.77 -2.73
N PHE A 170 5.01 -4.06 -3.71
CA PHE A 170 4.09 -5.21 -3.71
C PHE A 170 4.83 -6.52 -3.46
N ASN A 171 5.89 -6.79 -4.25
CA ASN A 171 6.65 -8.02 -4.13
C ASN A 171 7.42 -8.11 -2.81
N LEU A 172 8.07 -7.04 -2.37
CA LEU A 172 8.82 -7.04 -1.11
C LEU A 172 7.89 -7.26 0.08
N PHE A 173 6.79 -6.53 0.14
CA PHE A 173 5.81 -6.65 1.23
C PHE A 173 5.16 -8.04 1.27
N ARG A 174 4.88 -8.62 0.09
CA ARG A 174 4.38 -10.00 -0.03
C ARG A 174 5.38 -11.00 0.56
N LEU A 175 6.67 -10.84 0.26
CA LEU A 175 7.71 -11.79 0.68
C LEU A 175 8.08 -11.64 2.15
N GLU A 176 8.13 -10.42 2.66
CA GLU A 176 8.26 -10.14 4.10
C GLU A 176 7.11 -10.79 4.88
N SER A 177 5.87 -10.57 4.46
CA SER A 177 4.70 -11.19 5.09
C SER A 177 4.74 -12.73 5.00
N THR A 178 5.27 -13.28 3.91
CA THR A 178 5.43 -14.73 3.73
C THR A 178 6.39 -15.34 4.75
N TYR A 179 7.45 -14.61 5.13
CA TYR A 179 8.37 -15.05 6.18
C TYR A 179 7.67 -15.19 7.54
N GLU A 180 6.85 -14.20 7.93
CA GLU A 180 6.06 -14.28 9.16
C GLU A 180 5.05 -15.45 9.12
N ILE A 181 4.38 -15.63 7.99
CA ILE A 181 3.43 -16.74 7.77
C ILE A 181 4.14 -18.09 7.93
N ARG A 182 5.38 -18.23 7.41
CA ARG A 182 6.19 -19.44 7.60
C ARG A 182 6.38 -19.74 9.09
N GLN A 183 6.79 -18.75 9.88
CA GLN A 183 7.01 -18.92 11.32
C GLN A 183 5.73 -19.33 12.05
N ASP A 184 4.60 -18.69 11.71
CA ASP A 184 3.30 -19.01 12.29
C ASP A 184 2.86 -20.45 11.97
N ILE A 185 3.02 -20.89 10.71
CA ILE A 185 2.69 -22.25 10.28
C ILE A 185 3.59 -23.27 11.00
N GLU A 186 4.89 -23.04 11.05
CA GLU A 186 5.84 -23.96 11.69
C GLU A 186 5.55 -24.12 13.19
N ASP A 187 5.29 -23.03 13.93
CA ASP A 187 4.91 -23.09 15.36
C ASP A 187 3.56 -23.80 15.56
N ALA A 188 2.56 -23.49 14.73
CA ALA A 188 1.24 -24.12 14.81
C ALA A 188 1.30 -25.63 14.57
N VAL A 189 1.96 -26.06 13.48
CA VAL A 189 2.12 -27.47 13.12
C VAL A 189 2.96 -28.21 14.17
N TYR A 190 4.03 -27.59 14.66
CA TYR A 190 4.87 -28.16 15.73
C TYR A 190 4.05 -28.46 16.99
N ARG A 191 3.18 -27.53 17.41
CA ARG A 191 2.33 -27.68 18.61
C ARG A 191 1.21 -28.69 18.43
N LEU A 192 0.63 -28.80 17.24
CA LEU A 192 -0.40 -29.79 16.94
C LEU A 192 0.16 -31.23 16.94
N ALA A 193 1.47 -31.38 16.71
CA ALA A 193 2.18 -32.66 16.69
C ALA A 193 1.46 -33.73 15.83
N PRO A 194 1.36 -33.53 14.50
CA PRO A 194 0.65 -34.45 13.61
C PRO A 194 1.44 -35.76 13.43
N TRP A 195 0.88 -36.89 13.82
CA TRP A 195 1.49 -38.21 13.65
C TRP A 195 0.65 -39.11 12.74
N ARG A 196 1.30 -40.15 12.22
CA ARG A 196 0.63 -41.21 11.47
C ARG A 196 -0.01 -42.20 12.43
N SER A 197 -1.33 -42.37 12.31
CA SER A 197 -2.11 -43.40 13.00
C SER A 197 -1.95 -44.77 12.35
N GLU A 198 -2.38 -45.84 13.02
CA GLU A 198 -2.29 -47.23 12.54
C GLU A 198 -3.08 -47.48 11.26
N ASP A 199 -4.23 -46.79 11.11
CA ASP A 199 -5.09 -46.80 9.92
C ASP A 199 -4.56 -45.91 8.77
N GLY A 200 -3.44 -45.23 8.99
CA GLY A 200 -2.84 -44.31 8.03
C GLY A 200 -3.44 -42.90 8.05
N SER A 201 -4.42 -42.63 8.90
CA SER A 201 -4.95 -41.28 9.10
C SER A 201 -3.98 -40.39 9.90
N VAL A 202 -4.28 -39.09 9.93
CA VAL A 202 -3.53 -38.12 10.71
C VAL A 202 -4.09 -38.05 12.12
N TYR A 203 -3.22 -38.27 13.11
CA TYR A 203 -3.53 -38.13 14.53
C TYR A 203 -2.81 -36.90 15.09
N PHE A 204 -3.55 -35.94 15.63
CA PHE A 204 -2.96 -34.76 16.27
C PHE A 204 -2.73 -35.03 17.77
N GLY A 205 -1.46 -35.19 18.17
CA GLY A 205 -1.09 -35.50 19.55
C GLY A 205 -1.04 -34.29 20.49
N GLY A 206 -1.06 -33.08 19.93
CA GLY A 206 -0.98 -31.83 20.67
C GLY A 206 -2.13 -30.87 20.34
N TRP A 207 -2.01 -29.64 20.82
CA TRP A 207 -2.98 -28.57 20.61
C TRP A 207 -2.28 -27.25 20.35
N ALA A 208 -2.87 -26.41 19.51
CA ALA A 208 -2.38 -25.07 19.23
C ALA A 208 -3.50 -24.04 19.49
N ARG A 209 -3.14 -22.88 20.04
CA ARG A 209 -4.10 -21.78 20.24
C ARG A 209 -4.55 -21.15 18.91
N MET A 210 -3.64 -21.14 17.93
CA MET A 210 -3.79 -20.47 16.63
C MET A 210 -4.21 -21.40 15.49
N ALA A 211 -4.24 -22.72 15.72
CA ALA A 211 -4.63 -23.68 14.69
C ALA A 211 -5.49 -24.81 15.25
N HIS A 212 -6.43 -25.28 14.46
CA HIS A 212 -7.34 -26.37 14.80
C HIS A 212 -7.44 -27.41 13.68
N PRO A 213 -7.59 -28.71 14.02
CA PRO A 213 -7.94 -29.73 13.06
C PRO A 213 -9.29 -29.43 12.40
N ILE A 214 -9.34 -29.58 11.07
CA ILE A 214 -10.57 -29.43 10.30
C ILE A 214 -11.43 -30.68 10.49
N THR A 215 -12.70 -30.49 10.82
CA THR A 215 -13.70 -31.56 10.90
C THR A 215 -14.36 -31.81 9.53
N SER A 216 -14.65 -30.75 8.80
CA SER A 216 -15.15 -30.83 7.42
C SER A 216 -14.74 -29.59 6.63
N PHE A 217 -14.46 -29.76 5.35
CA PHE A 217 -14.23 -28.66 4.42
C PHE A 217 -14.99 -28.95 3.11
N ALA A 218 -15.68 -27.96 2.58
CA ALA A 218 -16.37 -28.08 1.30
C ALA A 218 -16.38 -26.75 0.56
N VAL A 219 -16.05 -26.78 -0.74
CA VAL A 219 -16.29 -25.64 -1.64
C VAL A 219 -17.79 -25.58 -1.93
N VAL A 220 -18.43 -24.47 -1.58
CA VAL A 220 -19.89 -24.32 -1.64
C VAL A 220 -20.35 -23.51 -2.85
N GLU A 221 -19.52 -22.61 -3.35
CA GLU A 221 -19.86 -21.77 -4.49
C GLU A 221 -18.64 -21.46 -5.34
N VAL A 222 -18.80 -21.58 -6.66
CA VAL A 222 -17.84 -21.11 -7.67
C VAL A 222 -18.61 -20.25 -8.65
N ALA A 223 -18.38 -18.93 -8.57
CA ALA A 223 -19.05 -17.98 -9.45
C ALA A 223 -18.44 -17.99 -10.86
N LYS A 224 -19.19 -17.50 -11.84
CA LYS A 224 -18.71 -17.41 -13.22
C LYS A 224 -17.62 -16.32 -13.34
N PRO A 225 -16.59 -16.51 -14.17
CA PRO A 225 -15.62 -15.47 -14.48
C PRO A 225 -16.28 -14.19 -15.01
N ASN A 226 -15.68 -13.04 -14.70
CA ASN A 226 -16.05 -11.79 -15.37
C ASN A 226 -15.61 -11.81 -16.84
N ILE A 227 -16.16 -10.91 -17.65
CA ILE A 227 -15.79 -10.81 -19.08
C ILE A 227 -14.32 -10.44 -19.21
N GLY A 228 -13.55 -11.28 -19.91
CA GLY A 228 -12.11 -11.09 -20.14
C GLY A 228 -11.22 -11.76 -19.10
N GLU A 229 -11.75 -12.08 -17.93
CA GLU A 229 -11.02 -12.79 -16.88
C GLU A 229 -11.07 -14.31 -17.09
N LYS A 230 -10.00 -14.99 -16.71
CA LYS A 230 -9.92 -16.46 -16.76
C LYS A 230 -10.34 -17.10 -15.45
N ALA A 231 -10.12 -16.41 -14.33
CA ALA A 231 -10.44 -16.88 -12.99
C ALA A 231 -11.93 -16.66 -12.69
N PRO A 232 -12.55 -17.52 -11.83
CA PRO A 232 -13.90 -17.26 -11.34
C PRO A 232 -13.96 -15.92 -10.59
N SER A 233 -15.11 -15.25 -10.56
CA SER A 233 -15.24 -13.96 -9.87
C SER A 233 -15.24 -14.09 -8.34
N CYS A 234 -15.59 -15.27 -7.83
CA CYS A 234 -15.67 -15.57 -6.40
C CYS A 234 -15.64 -17.09 -6.18
N VAL A 235 -14.96 -17.52 -5.12
CA VAL A 235 -14.95 -18.91 -4.67
C VAL A 235 -15.19 -18.92 -3.16
N ARG A 236 -16.25 -19.61 -2.71
CA ARG A 236 -16.59 -19.76 -1.30
C ARG A 236 -16.43 -21.19 -0.83
N ALA A 237 -15.97 -21.36 0.40
CA ALA A 237 -15.89 -22.65 1.07
C ALA A 237 -16.35 -22.55 2.52
N ASP A 238 -16.94 -23.61 3.03
CA ASP A 238 -17.33 -23.73 4.44
C ASP A 238 -16.32 -24.65 5.14
N VAL A 239 -15.72 -24.18 6.22
CA VAL A 239 -14.82 -24.96 7.10
C VAL A 239 -15.45 -25.14 8.46
N THR A 240 -15.48 -26.38 8.95
CA THR A 240 -16.00 -26.71 10.29
C THR A 240 -14.88 -27.17 11.20
N VAL A 241 -14.84 -26.63 12.41
CA VAL A 241 -13.92 -27.02 13.49
C VAL A 241 -14.70 -27.32 14.76
N THR A 242 -14.13 -28.17 15.60
CA THR A 242 -14.67 -28.49 16.93
C THR A 242 -13.84 -27.79 18.01
N LEU A 243 -14.42 -26.76 18.64
CA LEU A 243 -13.78 -25.90 19.64
C LEU A 243 -13.99 -26.41 21.07
N SER A 244 -13.74 -27.70 21.32
CA SER A 244 -13.73 -28.28 22.68
C SER A 244 -12.44 -27.92 23.42
N VAL A 245 -12.21 -26.62 23.59
CA VAL A 245 -11.03 -26.00 24.21
C VAL A 245 -11.43 -25.07 25.35
N ARG A 246 -10.45 -24.47 26.02
CA ARG A 246 -10.70 -23.46 27.06
C ARG A 246 -11.55 -22.31 26.51
N ASN A 247 -12.48 -21.80 27.32
CA ASN A 247 -13.41 -20.73 26.92
C ASN A 247 -12.71 -19.49 26.34
N GLU A 248 -11.54 -19.11 26.87
CA GLU A 248 -10.72 -18.01 26.33
C GLU A 248 -10.36 -18.23 24.86
N ILE A 249 -9.91 -19.44 24.52
CA ILE A 249 -9.54 -19.81 23.15
C ILE A 249 -10.79 -19.92 22.27
N LYS A 250 -11.88 -20.48 22.81
CA LYS A 250 -13.16 -20.56 22.12
C LYS A 250 -13.65 -19.17 21.72
N HIS A 251 -13.62 -18.20 22.63
CA HIS A 251 -13.99 -16.81 22.36
C HIS A 251 -13.06 -16.13 21.36
N GLU A 252 -11.76 -16.46 21.34
CA GLU A 252 -10.84 -15.95 20.32
C GLU A 252 -11.12 -16.46 18.91
N TRP A 253 -11.61 -17.70 18.77
CA TRP A 253 -12.02 -18.24 17.47
C TRP A 253 -13.39 -17.73 17.05
N GLU A 254 -14.32 -17.62 18.00
CA GLU A 254 -15.63 -17.00 17.79
C GLU A 254 -15.53 -15.48 17.54
N SER A 255 -14.38 -14.86 17.83
CA SER A 255 -14.11 -13.46 17.56
C SER A 255 -13.51 -13.18 16.17
N LEU A 256 -13.31 -14.20 15.34
CA LEU A 256 -12.96 -13.97 13.93
C LEU A 256 -14.01 -13.06 13.27
N ARG A 257 -13.51 -12.05 12.55
CA ARG A 257 -14.29 -11.00 11.89
C ARG A 257 -14.24 -11.18 10.38
N LYS A 258 -15.13 -10.47 9.70
CA LYS A 258 -15.04 -10.37 8.25
C LYS A 258 -13.68 -9.79 7.87
N HIS A 259 -13.08 -10.30 6.80
CA HIS A 259 -11.77 -9.90 6.28
C HIS A 259 -10.56 -10.45 7.08
N ASP A 260 -10.76 -11.19 8.17
CA ASP A 260 -9.65 -11.89 8.82
C ASP A 260 -9.08 -12.97 7.89
N VAL A 261 -7.77 -13.01 7.72
CA VAL A 261 -7.10 -14.02 6.90
C VAL A 261 -6.80 -15.28 7.72
N CYS A 262 -7.13 -16.44 7.17
CA CYS A 262 -6.75 -17.75 7.69
C CYS A 262 -5.94 -18.54 6.64
N PHE A 263 -5.29 -19.61 7.08
CA PHE A 263 -4.56 -20.54 6.22
C PHE A 263 -5.11 -21.95 6.40
N LEU A 264 -5.37 -22.60 5.28
CA LEU A 264 -5.73 -24.00 5.16
C LEU A 264 -4.45 -24.78 4.88
N VAL A 265 -4.16 -25.78 5.70
CA VAL A 265 -2.92 -26.56 5.64
C VAL A 265 -3.26 -28.05 5.54
N THR A 266 -2.52 -28.74 4.68
CA THR A 266 -2.55 -30.20 4.54
C THR A 266 -1.25 -30.78 5.06
N VAL A 267 -1.33 -31.64 6.08
CA VAL A 267 -0.20 -32.43 6.55
C VAL A 267 -0.42 -33.93 6.31
N ARG A 268 0.65 -34.64 5.93
CA ARG A 268 0.70 -36.09 5.74
C ARG A 268 1.92 -36.64 6.49
N PRO A 269 1.81 -36.81 7.81
CA PRO A 269 2.93 -37.24 8.62
C PRO A 269 3.36 -38.66 8.26
N THR A 270 4.67 -38.87 8.25
CA THR A 270 5.29 -40.18 8.04
C THR A 270 5.69 -40.84 9.37
N GLN A 271 5.83 -40.04 10.43
CA GLN A 271 6.32 -40.47 11.73
C GLN A 271 5.20 -41.04 12.60
N GLY A 272 5.51 -42.08 13.38
CA GLY A 272 4.55 -42.72 14.29
C GLY A 272 4.24 -41.88 15.53
N ILE A 273 3.15 -42.24 16.19
CA ILE A 273 2.66 -41.58 17.42
C ILE A 273 3.78 -41.54 18.49
N GLY A 274 3.95 -40.36 19.11
CA GLY A 274 4.94 -40.14 20.17
C GLY A 274 6.32 -39.69 19.68
N THR A 275 6.54 -39.56 18.37
CA THR A 275 7.82 -39.08 17.82
C THR A 275 8.00 -37.58 18.13
N LYS A 276 9.16 -37.21 18.68
CA LYS A 276 9.48 -35.82 19.03
C LYS A 276 10.03 -35.08 17.81
N TYR A 277 9.44 -33.92 17.52
CA TYR A 277 9.95 -33.01 16.49
C TYR A 277 11.12 -32.18 16.99
N ASP A 278 12.09 -31.98 16.11
CA ASP A 278 13.24 -31.10 16.31
C ASP A 278 13.01 -29.79 15.56
N TYR A 279 12.91 -28.68 16.29
CA TYR A 279 12.69 -27.34 15.72
C TYR A 279 13.86 -26.88 14.82
N ARG A 280 15.04 -27.51 14.92
CA ARG A 280 16.20 -27.18 14.08
C ARG A 280 16.16 -27.80 12.69
N LYS A 281 15.26 -28.77 12.47
CA LYS A 281 15.10 -29.45 11.20
C LYS A 281 13.86 -28.95 10.48
N SER A 282 13.79 -29.14 9.17
CA SER A 282 12.64 -28.73 8.36
C SER A 282 11.35 -29.35 8.89
N MET A 283 10.40 -28.49 9.28
CA MET A 283 9.06 -28.94 9.69
C MET A 283 8.27 -29.51 8.51
N VAL A 284 8.56 -29.07 7.28
CA VAL A 284 7.96 -29.62 6.06
C VAL A 284 8.22 -31.12 5.95
N GLU A 285 9.47 -31.54 6.13
CA GLU A 285 9.86 -32.96 6.06
C GLU A 285 9.39 -33.76 7.28
N GLN A 286 9.44 -33.15 8.47
CA GLN A 286 9.11 -33.84 9.71
C GLN A 286 7.61 -34.08 9.89
N ALA A 287 6.80 -33.04 9.68
CA ALA A 287 5.35 -33.10 9.81
C ALA A 287 4.66 -33.52 8.50
N GLY A 288 5.38 -33.50 7.38
CA GLY A 288 4.85 -33.81 6.06
C GLY A 288 3.89 -32.75 5.56
N ILE A 289 4.27 -31.47 5.62
CA ILE A 289 3.44 -30.38 5.08
C ILE A 289 3.42 -30.51 3.55
N VAL A 290 2.22 -30.62 2.97
CA VAL A 290 2.02 -30.84 1.53
C VAL A 290 1.45 -29.61 0.85
N TYR A 291 0.40 -29.00 1.41
CA TYR A 291 -0.29 -27.87 0.79
C TYR A 291 -0.57 -26.77 1.81
N VAL A 292 -0.48 -25.52 1.34
CA VAL A 292 -0.89 -24.32 2.07
C VAL A 292 -1.71 -23.43 1.14
N ARG A 293 -2.93 -23.06 1.55
CA ARG A 293 -3.77 -22.09 0.83
C ARG A 293 -4.28 -21.04 1.80
N GLY A 294 -4.20 -19.76 1.41
CA GLY A 294 -4.81 -18.68 2.18
C GLY A 294 -6.30 -18.54 1.87
N CYS A 295 -7.05 -18.04 2.84
CA CYS A 295 -8.46 -17.75 2.73
C CYS A 295 -8.81 -16.54 3.60
N GLU A 296 -9.94 -15.91 3.29
CA GLU A 296 -10.46 -14.75 4.03
C GLU A 296 -11.81 -15.09 4.63
N VAL A 297 -12.03 -14.75 5.90
CA VAL A 297 -13.30 -15.02 6.59
C VAL A 297 -14.38 -14.09 6.04
N GLU A 298 -15.45 -14.67 5.49
CA GLU A 298 -16.69 -13.95 5.17
C GLU A 298 -17.54 -13.79 6.45
N GLY A 299 -17.57 -14.84 7.26
CA GLY A 299 -18.15 -14.80 8.61
C GLY A 299 -18.46 -16.20 9.16
N MET A 300 -18.90 -16.25 10.42
CA MET A 300 -19.33 -17.49 11.08
C MET A 300 -20.78 -17.81 10.71
N LEU A 301 -21.11 -19.09 10.51
CA LEU A 301 -22.46 -19.52 10.18
C LEU A 301 -23.32 -19.75 11.44
N ASP A 302 -24.60 -19.39 11.36
CA ASP A 302 -25.61 -19.76 12.34
C ASP A 302 -26.12 -21.20 12.10
N ALA A 303 -26.98 -21.69 13.00
CA ALA A 303 -27.60 -23.01 12.87
C ALA A 303 -28.48 -23.17 11.61
N SER A 304 -28.83 -22.07 10.93
CA SER A 304 -29.57 -22.07 9.66
C SER A 304 -28.68 -21.98 8.42
N GLY A 305 -27.35 -21.97 8.59
CA GLY A 305 -26.38 -21.88 7.49
C GLY A 305 -26.24 -20.47 6.90
N ARG A 306 -26.73 -19.44 7.60
CA ARG A 306 -26.57 -18.03 7.21
C ARG A 306 -25.37 -17.42 7.91
N VAL A 307 -24.67 -16.54 7.22
CA VAL A 307 -23.55 -15.79 7.79
C VAL A 307 -24.09 -14.84 8.86
N ILE A 308 -23.53 -14.90 10.06
CA ILE A 308 -23.85 -14.00 11.17
C ILE A 308 -23.27 -12.63 10.83
N GLU A 309 -24.14 -11.66 10.54
CA GLU A 309 -23.72 -10.29 10.25
C GLU A 309 -23.15 -9.59 11.50
N GLU A 310 -22.23 -8.66 11.27
CA GLU A 310 -21.66 -7.80 12.32
C GLU A 310 -22.71 -6.78 12.81
N GLY A 311 -23.52 -7.20 13.78
CA GLY A 311 -24.49 -6.34 14.48
C GLY A 311 -23.98 -5.80 15.82
N PRO A 312 -24.73 -4.90 16.48
CA PRO A 312 -24.43 -4.46 17.84
C PRO A 312 -24.50 -5.65 18.82
N GLU A 313 -23.61 -5.65 19.80
CA GLU A 313 -23.54 -6.69 20.83
C GLU A 313 -24.88 -6.90 21.57
N PRO A 314 -25.21 -8.13 22.00
CA PRO A 314 -24.38 -9.34 21.97
C PRO A 314 -24.59 -10.22 20.73
N ARG A 315 -23.50 -10.91 20.34
CA ARG A 315 -23.53 -11.97 19.32
C ARG A 315 -24.44 -13.12 19.76
N PRO A 316 -25.07 -13.86 18.82
CA PRO A 316 -25.85 -15.03 19.17
C PRO A 316 -24.97 -16.08 19.85
N GLU A 317 -25.42 -16.61 20.99
CA GLU A 317 -24.79 -17.76 21.63
C GLU A 317 -25.10 -19.02 20.82
N LEU A 318 -24.06 -19.64 20.27
CA LEU A 318 -24.19 -20.87 19.50
C LEU A 318 -24.07 -22.09 20.41
N GLU A 319 -25.07 -22.97 20.35
CA GLU A 319 -25.06 -24.24 21.08
C GLU A 319 -23.94 -25.17 20.59
N GLY A 320 -23.40 -25.98 21.51
CA GLY A 320 -22.32 -26.94 21.23
C GLY A 320 -20.94 -26.30 21.00
N ASP A 321 -19.99 -27.13 20.56
CA ASP A 321 -18.60 -26.75 20.31
C ASP A 321 -18.23 -26.72 18.82
N ALA A 322 -19.11 -27.20 17.94
CA ALA A 322 -18.88 -27.12 16.50
C ALA A 322 -19.12 -25.69 16.01
N ARG A 323 -18.18 -25.16 15.22
CA ARG A 323 -18.30 -23.86 14.54
C ARG A 323 -17.97 -24.03 13.08
N THR A 324 -18.79 -23.44 12.22
CA THR A 324 -18.57 -23.40 10.79
C THR A 324 -18.32 -21.97 10.35
N PHE A 325 -17.24 -21.75 9.60
CA PHE A 325 -16.88 -20.45 9.04
C PHE A 325 -17.01 -20.52 7.53
N ARG A 326 -17.62 -19.51 6.95
CA ARG A 326 -17.60 -19.29 5.51
C ARG A 326 -16.38 -18.48 5.14
N LEU A 327 -15.65 -18.99 4.17
CA LEU A 327 -14.36 -18.49 3.71
C LEU A 327 -14.44 -18.11 2.24
N LEU A 328 -13.71 -17.06 1.86
CA LEU A 328 -13.40 -16.67 0.50
C LEU A 328 -12.02 -17.22 0.15
N LEU A 329 -11.93 -17.99 -0.93
CA LEU A 329 -10.67 -18.53 -1.46
C LEU A 329 -10.15 -17.61 -2.57
N ASP A 330 -8.83 -17.59 -2.78
CA ASP A 330 -8.23 -16.83 -3.89
C ASP A 330 -8.66 -17.43 -5.24
N PRO A 331 -9.38 -16.68 -6.09
CA PRO A 331 -9.90 -17.24 -7.34
C PRO A 331 -8.82 -17.58 -8.36
N ASN A 332 -7.70 -16.84 -8.38
CA ASN A 332 -6.58 -17.12 -9.27
C ASN A 332 -5.91 -18.43 -8.86
N GLN A 333 -5.68 -18.63 -7.56
CA GLN A 333 -5.10 -19.87 -7.04
C GLN A 333 -6.02 -21.06 -7.29
N TYR A 334 -7.33 -20.90 -7.05
CA TYR A 334 -8.32 -21.95 -7.31
C TYR A 334 -8.30 -22.42 -8.78
N ARG A 335 -8.24 -21.48 -9.72
CA ARG A 335 -8.10 -21.82 -11.15
C ARG A 335 -6.81 -22.58 -11.44
N LEU A 336 -5.67 -22.13 -10.89
CA LEU A 336 -4.37 -22.78 -11.11
C LEU A 336 -4.37 -24.22 -10.58
N ASP A 337 -4.95 -24.43 -9.40
CA ASP A 337 -5.07 -25.75 -8.77
C ASP A 337 -5.98 -26.68 -9.60
N LEU A 338 -7.11 -26.19 -10.12
CA LEU A 338 -7.96 -26.96 -11.04
C LEU A 338 -7.26 -27.30 -12.36
N ASP A 339 -6.50 -26.36 -12.92
CA ASP A 339 -5.69 -26.58 -14.11
C ASP A 339 -4.63 -27.68 -13.85
N HIS A 340 -4.06 -27.75 -12.65
CA HIS A 340 -3.13 -28.80 -12.25
C HIS A 340 -3.85 -30.15 -12.04
N ALA A 341 -4.99 -30.15 -11.37
CA ALA A 341 -5.79 -31.35 -11.15
C ALA A 341 -6.24 -31.98 -12.47
N SER A 342 -6.62 -31.16 -13.45
CA SER A 342 -6.98 -31.63 -14.80
C SER A 342 -5.81 -32.32 -15.54
N LYS A 343 -4.57 -32.02 -15.15
CA LYS A 343 -3.34 -32.63 -15.68
C LYS A 343 -2.88 -33.86 -14.89
N GLY A 344 -3.64 -34.28 -13.88
CA GLY A 344 -3.41 -35.51 -13.13
C GLY A 344 -2.79 -35.32 -11.74
N THR A 345 -2.70 -34.10 -11.21
CA THR A 345 -2.47 -33.91 -9.76
C THR A 345 -3.76 -34.15 -8.99
N GLU A 346 -3.67 -34.40 -7.68
CA GLU A 346 -4.87 -34.51 -6.84
C GLU A 346 -5.54 -33.14 -6.63
N ASP A 347 -6.83 -33.16 -6.24
CA ASP A 347 -7.56 -31.96 -5.87
C ASP A 347 -7.15 -31.50 -4.47
N VAL A 348 -6.45 -30.36 -4.40
CA VAL A 348 -5.95 -29.78 -3.15
C VAL A 348 -7.09 -29.51 -2.15
N TYR A 349 -8.26 -29.10 -2.65
CA TYR A 349 -9.39 -28.66 -1.83
C TYR A 349 -10.10 -29.79 -1.09
N GLU A 350 -9.77 -31.05 -1.39
CA GLU A 350 -10.27 -32.23 -0.67
C GLU A 350 -9.31 -32.71 0.44
N THR A 351 -8.14 -32.06 0.58
CA THR A 351 -7.04 -32.60 1.41
C THR A 351 -6.81 -31.89 2.74
N PHE A 352 -7.39 -30.70 2.94
CA PHE A 352 -7.07 -29.87 4.10
C PHE A 352 -7.48 -30.54 5.41
N ASN A 353 -6.59 -30.52 6.39
CA ASN A 353 -6.82 -31.10 7.71
C ASN A 353 -6.47 -30.16 8.88
N ILE A 354 -5.91 -28.98 8.61
CA ILE A 354 -5.66 -27.92 9.61
C ILE A 354 -6.16 -26.58 9.06
N VAL A 355 -6.81 -25.80 9.91
CA VAL A 355 -7.04 -24.36 9.70
C VAL A 355 -6.27 -23.57 10.75
N MET A 356 -5.56 -22.53 10.30
CA MET A 356 -4.76 -21.64 11.13
C MET A 356 -5.25 -20.21 10.99
N ARG A 357 -5.49 -19.53 12.13
CA ARG A 357 -5.69 -18.09 12.19
C ARG A 357 -4.38 -17.39 12.57
N ARG A 358 -4.30 -16.08 12.29
CA ARG A 358 -3.17 -15.23 12.71
C ARG A 358 -3.64 -14.13 13.66
N LYS A 359 -2.70 -13.42 14.28
CA LYS A 359 -3.04 -12.26 15.12
C LYS A 359 -3.51 -11.11 14.23
N PRO A 360 -4.67 -10.47 14.49
CA PRO A 360 -5.21 -9.43 13.60
C PRO A 360 -4.24 -8.27 13.30
N LYS A 361 -3.42 -7.87 14.28
CA LYS A 361 -2.44 -6.77 14.10
C LYS A 361 -1.32 -7.09 13.09
N GLU A 362 -0.99 -8.36 12.92
CA GLU A 362 0.07 -8.87 12.05
C GLU A 362 -0.51 -9.45 10.74
N ASN A 363 -1.84 -9.33 10.54
CA ASN A 363 -2.59 -10.06 9.51
C ASN A 363 -3.27 -9.18 8.47
N ASN A 364 -2.71 -8.00 8.19
CA ASN A 364 -3.27 -7.05 7.22
C ASN A 364 -2.66 -7.19 5.81
N PHE A 365 -1.80 -8.20 5.58
CA PHE A 365 -0.96 -8.24 4.39
C PHE A 365 -1.78 -8.33 3.10
N LYS A 366 -2.83 -9.17 3.06
CA LYS A 366 -3.68 -9.34 1.88
C LYS A 366 -4.38 -8.04 1.51
N ALA A 367 -4.93 -7.32 2.47
CA ALA A 367 -5.62 -6.05 2.24
C ALA A 367 -4.67 -4.98 1.66
N VAL A 368 -3.43 -4.93 2.16
CA VAL A 368 -2.40 -4.04 1.61
C VAL A 368 -2.02 -4.44 0.18
N LEU A 369 -1.79 -5.73 -0.09
CA LEU A 369 -1.48 -6.22 -1.43
C LEU A 369 -2.62 -5.96 -2.43
N GLU A 370 -3.86 -6.17 -2.00
CA GLU A 370 -5.06 -5.87 -2.79
C GLU A 370 -5.15 -4.37 -3.09
N THR A 371 -4.93 -3.50 -2.10
CA THR A 371 -4.90 -2.04 -2.29
C THR A 371 -3.83 -1.63 -3.29
N ILE A 372 -2.62 -2.18 -3.20
CA ILE A 372 -1.53 -1.87 -4.14
C ILE A 372 -1.89 -2.35 -5.56
N ARG A 373 -2.50 -3.53 -5.70
CA ARG A 373 -2.98 -4.04 -6.99
C ARG A 373 -4.08 -3.16 -7.57
N GLU A 374 -5.04 -2.72 -6.77
CA GLU A 374 -6.10 -1.81 -7.19
C GLU A 374 -5.50 -0.47 -7.66
N LEU A 375 -4.56 0.10 -6.91
CA LEU A 375 -3.85 1.32 -7.32
C LEU A 375 -3.18 1.15 -8.68
N MET A 376 -2.53 0.02 -8.94
CA MET A 376 -1.89 -0.28 -10.23
C MET A 376 -2.89 -0.46 -11.39
N ASN A 377 -4.17 -0.75 -11.11
CA ASN A 377 -5.25 -0.79 -12.11
C ASN A 377 -5.90 0.58 -12.35
N THR A 378 -5.62 1.57 -11.49
CA THR A 378 -6.08 2.94 -11.68
C THR A 378 -5.02 3.79 -12.37
N GLU A 379 -5.44 4.87 -13.03
CA GLU A 379 -4.51 5.93 -13.38
C GLU A 379 -4.00 6.53 -12.07
N CYS A 380 -2.76 6.18 -11.68
CA CYS A 380 -2.12 6.67 -10.46
C CYS A 380 -1.84 8.17 -10.60
N VAL A 381 -2.86 9.01 -10.39
CA VAL A 381 -2.76 10.46 -10.49
C VAL A 381 -2.08 11.00 -9.23
N VAL A 382 -0.77 11.20 -9.34
CA VAL A 382 0.05 11.96 -8.39
C VAL A 382 0.22 13.37 -8.93
N PRO A 383 0.28 14.42 -8.09
CA PRO A 383 0.54 15.77 -8.59
C PRO A 383 1.81 15.82 -9.44
N GLU A 384 1.76 16.48 -10.59
CA GLU A 384 2.87 16.51 -11.56
C GLU A 384 4.19 16.98 -10.92
N TRP A 385 4.13 17.98 -10.04
CA TRP A 385 5.30 18.51 -9.32
C TRP A 385 5.91 17.53 -8.30
N LEU A 386 5.20 16.46 -7.95
CA LEU A 386 5.64 15.41 -7.03
C LEU A 386 6.05 14.12 -7.75
N HIS A 387 5.54 13.88 -8.95
CA HIS A 387 5.76 12.65 -9.72
C HIS A 387 7.25 12.27 -9.82
N ASP A 388 8.08 13.17 -10.34
CA ASP A 388 9.50 12.88 -10.57
C ASP A 388 10.28 12.71 -9.27
N ILE A 389 9.90 13.45 -8.22
CA ILE A 389 10.51 13.34 -6.89
C ILE A 389 10.24 11.96 -6.29
N VAL A 390 9.01 11.44 -6.44
CA VAL A 390 8.65 10.10 -5.98
C VAL A 390 9.43 9.02 -6.72
N LEU A 391 9.67 9.21 -8.02
CA LEU A 391 10.48 8.29 -8.82
C LEU A 391 12.01 8.47 -8.63
N GLY A 392 12.42 9.55 -7.96
CA GLY A 392 13.83 9.85 -7.66
C GLY A 392 14.61 10.48 -8.82
N TYR A 393 13.91 11.03 -9.80
CA TYR A 393 14.49 11.75 -10.95
C TYR A 393 14.33 13.27 -10.78
N GLY A 394 14.99 14.03 -11.65
CA GLY A 394 14.85 15.49 -11.69
C GLY A 394 15.52 16.23 -10.52
N ASP A 395 15.07 17.47 -10.30
CA ASP A 395 15.60 18.33 -9.25
C ASP A 395 14.83 18.11 -7.92
N PRO A 396 15.47 17.65 -6.84
CA PRO A 396 14.80 17.39 -5.57
C PRO A 396 14.20 18.66 -4.93
N GLY A 397 14.68 19.84 -5.31
CA GLY A 397 14.19 21.13 -4.81
C GLY A 397 12.97 21.67 -5.57
N GLN A 398 12.51 21.04 -6.66
CA GLN A 398 11.46 21.59 -7.52
C GLN A 398 10.10 21.77 -6.82
N ALA A 399 9.79 20.90 -5.84
CA ALA A 399 8.56 20.99 -5.05
C ALA A 399 8.68 21.91 -3.83
N HIS A 400 9.82 22.59 -3.63
CA HIS A 400 9.95 23.54 -2.54
C HIS A 400 9.06 24.77 -2.79
N TYR A 401 8.39 25.28 -1.76
CA TYR A 401 7.41 26.36 -1.91
C TYR A 401 7.93 27.60 -2.68
N THR A 402 9.23 27.93 -2.55
CA THR A 402 9.84 29.07 -3.25
C THR A 402 9.94 28.88 -4.76
N ARG A 403 9.81 27.64 -5.25
CA ARG A 403 9.82 27.29 -6.68
C ARG A 403 8.44 26.94 -7.20
N MET A 404 7.44 26.83 -6.32
CA MET A 404 6.07 26.57 -6.72
C MET A 404 5.48 27.81 -7.43
N PRO A 405 4.81 27.64 -8.58
CA PRO A 405 4.24 28.76 -9.34
C PRO A 405 3.06 29.41 -8.61
N ASN A 406 2.43 28.68 -7.70
CA ASN A 406 1.29 29.10 -6.89
C ASN A 406 1.67 29.46 -5.44
N GLU A 407 2.91 29.90 -5.20
CA GLU A 407 3.32 30.44 -3.89
C GLU A 407 2.40 31.60 -3.47
N ILE A 408 1.86 31.54 -2.25
CA ILE A 408 0.86 32.47 -1.74
C ILE A 408 1.57 33.69 -1.13
N PRO A 409 1.35 34.92 -1.64
CA PRO A 409 2.09 36.09 -1.18
C PRO A 409 1.65 36.56 0.21
N THR A 410 0.39 36.35 0.57
CA THR A 410 -0.16 36.81 1.84
C THR A 410 -0.85 35.68 2.58
N LEU A 411 -0.38 35.40 3.80
CA LEU A 411 -0.91 34.36 4.68
C LEU A 411 -1.32 34.96 6.02
N ASP A 412 -2.39 34.44 6.60
CA ASP A 412 -2.75 34.74 7.98
C ASP A 412 -2.06 33.76 8.93
N PHE A 413 -1.12 34.26 9.72
CA PHE A 413 -0.41 33.44 10.71
C PHE A 413 -1.20 33.30 12.01
N ASN A 414 -2.38 33.92 12.11
CA ASN A 414 -3.29 33.80 13.25
C ASN A 414 -2.57 33.97 14.60
N ASP A 415 -2.54 32.91 15.42
CA ASP A 415 -1.96 32.87 16.76
C ASP A 415 -0.52 32.30 16.80
N THR A 416 0.11 32.07 15.65
CA THR A 416 1.49 31.55 15.54
C THR A 416 2.47 32.42 16.33
N PHE A 417 2.32 33.74 16.26
CA PHE A 417 3.15 34.69 17.00
C PHE A 417 2.45 35.14 18.28
N LEU A 418 3.22 35.22 19.36
CA LEU A 418 2.72 35.66 20.68
C LEU A 418 2.51 37.18 20.70
N ASP A 419 3.44 37.90 20.10
CA ASP A 419 3.46 39.36 19.96
C ASP A 419 4.29 39.78 18.74
N MET A 420 4.41 41.09 18.54
CA MET A 420 5.17 41.67 17.42
C MET A 420 6.69 41.48 17.56
N GLU A 421 7.22 41.33 18.79
CA GLU A 421 8.65 41.10 19.02
C GLU A 421 9.04 39.67 18.60
N HIS A 422 8.20 38.70 18.95
CA HIS A 422 8.32 37.32 18.48
C HIS A 422 8.23 37.24 16.95
N LEU A 423 7.32 37.97 16.30
CA LEU A 423 7.28 38.03 14.84
C LEU A 423 8.60 38.59 14.27
N ARG A 424 9.13 39.67 14.86
CA ARG A 424 10.40 40.26 14.42
C ARG A 424 11.59 39.32 14.57
N SER A 425 11.69 38.63 15.70
CA SER A 425 12.78 37.69 15.94
C SER A 425 12.69 36.44 15.06
N SER A 426 11.49 36.09 14.59
CA SER A 426 11.25 34.92 13.73
C SER A 426 11.77 35.09 12.29
N PHE A 427 12.01 36.31 11.82
CA PHE A 427 12.48 36.59 10.46
C PHE A 427 13.77 37.44 10.46
N PRO A 428 14.92 36.88 10.88
CA PRO A 428 16.15 37.64 11.07
C PRO A 428 16.73 38.28 9.78
N GLY A 429 16.40 37.73 8.61
CA GLY A 429 16.86 38.22 7.30
C GLY A 429 15.87 39.12 6.55
N TYR A 430 14.77 39.55 7.19
CA TYR A 430 13.74 40.36 6.54
C TYR A 430 13.58 41.73 7.20
N GLU A 431 13.34 42.75 6.37
CA GLU A 431 12.89 44.06 6.84
C GLU A 431 11.37 44.04 7.05
N ILE A 432 10.93 44.26 8.29
CA ILE A 432 9.51 44.19 8.65
C ILE A 432 8.89 45.59 8.67
N LYS A 433 7.94 45.83 7.77
CA LYS A 433 7.10 47.02 7.69
C LYS A 433 5.71 46.71 8.23
N VAL A 434 5.16 47.61 9.03
CA VAL A 434 3.80 47.43 9.59
C VAL A 434 2.87 48.45 8.97
N LYS A 435 1.65 48.04 8.59
CA LYS A 435 0.64 48.93 7.99
C LYS A 435 -0.03 49.88 8.98
N THR A 436 0.27 49.77 10.27
CA THR A 436 -0.36 50.56 11.33
C THR A 436 0.69 51.27 12.17
N ASP A 437 0.57 52.60 12.29
CA ASP A 437 1.48 53.44 13.07
C ASP A 437 1.15 53.46 14.57
N ASP A 438 -0.04 52.99 14.96
CA ASP A 438 -0.51 52.95 16.35
C ASP A 438 0.00 51.69 17.08
N PRO A 439 0.90 51.82 18.08
CA PRO A 439 1.44 50.68 18.82
C PRO A 439 0.37 49.86 19.56
N ARG A 440 -0.78 50.46 19.90
CA ARG A 440 -1.86 49.77 20.63
C ARG A 440 -2.63 48.78 19.76
N LYS A 441 -2.53 48.93 18.44
CA LYS A 441 -3.20 48.06 17.45
C LYS A 441 -2.27 46.96 16.94
N LEU A 442 -1.01 46.92 17.38
CA LEU A 442 -0.03 45.87 17.08
C LEU A 442 -0.27 44.60 17.92
N ILE A 443 -1.51 44.13 17.93
CA ILE A 443 -1.91 42.91 18.65
C ILE A 443 -2.18 41.80 17.65
N ARG A 444 -1.88 40.55 18.04
CA ARG A 444 -2.24 39.36 17.27
C ARG A 444 -3.76 39.26 17.08
N PRO A 445 -4.25 38.64 16.00
CA PRO A 445 -3.53 37.93 14.93
C PRO A 445 -2.84 38.81 13.87
N PHE A 446 -1.83 38.23 13.21
CA PHE A 446 -1.02 38.92 12.20
C PHE A 446 -1.15 38.29 10.81
N LYS A 447 -1.58 39.10 9.85
CA LYS A 447 -1.51 38.77 8.43
C LYS A 447 -0.17 39.24 7.87
N VAL A 448 0.56 38.34 7.23
CA VAL A 448 1.94 38.56 6.78
C VAL A 448 2.00 38.48 5.26
N THR A 449 2.50 39.54 4.62
CA THR A 449 2.67 39.63 3.17
C THR A 449 4.16 39.64 2.82
N PHE A 450 4.56 38.72 1.95
CA PHE A 450 5.93 38.60 1.45
C PHE A 450 6.06 39.37 0.12
N GLU A 451 6.61 40.58 0.18
CA GLU A 451 6.66 41.49 -0.98
C GLU A 451 7.52 40.93 -2.13
N ASN A 452 8.52 40.12 -1.80
CA ASN A 452 9.35 39.43 -2.78
C ASN A 452 8.52 38.44 -3.63
N VAL A 453 7.51 37.79 -3.05
CA VAL A 453 6.63 36.86 -3.79
C VAL A 453 5.72 37.63 -4.75
N ILE A 454 5.22 38.80 -4.33
CA ILE A 454 4.41 39.67 -5.20
C ILE A 454 5.24 40.17 -6.40
N ARG A 455 6.52 40.54 -6.17
CA ARG A 455 7.43 40.94 -7.25
C ARG A 455 7.66 39.79 -8.23
N LYS A 456 7.98 38.61 -7.72
CA LYS A 456 8.17 37.38 -8.51
C LYS A 456 6.97 37.09 -9.40
N GLN A 457 5.75 37.15 -8.85
CA GLN A 457 4.52 36.91 -9.62
C GLN A 457 4.26 37.95 -10.73
N LYS A 458 4.73 39.20 -10.57
CA LYS A 458 4.51 40.29 -11.54
C LYS A 458 5.56 40.33 -12.64
N LEU A 459 6.81 40.03 -12.32
CA LEU A 459 7.97 40.27 -13.18
C LEU A 459 8.59 38.97 -13.72
N GLY A 460 8.16 37.79 -13.25
CA GLY A 460 8.72 36.49 -13.63
C GLY A 460 9.87 36.05 -12.73
N ASP A 461 10.33 34.81 -12.89
CA ASP A 461 11.38 34.20 -12.05
C ASP A 461 12.74 34.90 -12.19
N ASP A 462 13.02 35.51 -13.35
CA ASP A 462 14.26 36.26 -13.64
C ASP A 462 14.35 37.61 -12.92
N ALA A 463 13.28 38.05 -12.24
CA ALA A 463 13.22 39.33 -11.55
C ALA A 463 13.84 39.31 -10.14
N MET A 464 14.39 38.18 -9.73
CA MET A 464 15.16 38.03 -8.50
C MET A 464 16.64 38.26 -8.83
N ASP A 465 17.03 39.51 -9.03
CA ASP A 465 18.46 39.87 -9.11
C ASP A 465 19.18 39.38 -7.85
N GLU A 466 20.36 38.77 -8.01
CA GLU A 466 21.22 38.30 -6.90
C GLU A 466 21.63 39.44 -5.93
N ASP A 467 21.37 40.69 -6.31
CA ASP A 467 21.76 41.93 -5.62
C ASP A 467 20.62 42.64 -4.83
N ASP A 468 19.42 42.06 -4.69
CA ASP A 468 18.32 42.70 -3.95
C ASP A 468 18.55 42.56 -2.40
N GLU A 469 19.37 43.44 -1.83
CA GLU A 469 19.95 43.34 -0.47
C GLU A 469 18.95 43.21 0.70
N LYS A 470 17.63 43.43 0.53
CA LYS A 470 16.66 43.33 1.64
C LYS A 470 15.30 42.77 1.22
N LYS A 471 15.00 41.54 1.67
CA LYS A 471 13.66 40.96 1.59
C LYS A 471 12.71 41.70 2.53
N ILE A 472 11.56 42.17 2.04
CA ILE A 472 10.61 42.98 2.82
C ILE A 472 9.37 42.14 3.16
N ILE A 473 8.93 42.22 4.42
CA ILE A 473 7.66 41.67 4.90
C ILE A 473 6.75 42.82 5.32
N THR A 474 5.52 42.83 4.82
CA THR A 474 4.48 43.75 5.26
C THR A 474 3.52 43.04 6.21
N VAL A 475 3.40 43.53 7.44
CA VAL A 475 2.54 42.96 8.50
C VAL A 475 1.30 43.81 8.68
N GLU A 476 0.14 43.15 8.71
CA GLU A 476 -1.16 43.73 8.97
C GLU A 476 -1.81 43.03 10.17
N PRO A 477 -1.83 43.68 11.34
CA PRO A 477 -2.64 43.23 12.48
C PRO A 477 -4.12 43.34 12.11
N HIS A 478 -4.93 42.35 12.49
CA HIS A 478 -6.36 42.40 12.26
C HIS A 478 -7.13 41.86 13.48
N VAL A 479 -8.41 42.20 13.57
CA VAL A 479 -9.29 41.75 14.65
C VAL A 479 -10.17 40.64 14.10
N GLN A 480 -10.18 39.48 14.77
CA GLN A 480 -11.07 38.40 14.39
C GLN A 480 -12.55 38.84 14.48
N PRO A 481 -13.40 38.39 13.54
CA PRO A 481 -14.83 38.66 13.60
C PRO A 481 -15.45 38.13 14.91
N LYS A 482 -16.34 38.91 15.53
CA LYS A 482 -17.03 38.48 16.76
C LYS A 482 -17.91 37.25 16.49
N ARG A 483 -17.68 36.16 17.25
CA ARG A 483 -18.48 34.91 17.18
C ARG A 483 -19.75 35.00 18.04
N GLY A 484 -20.56 36.03 17.78
CA GLY A 484 -21.82 36.27 18.50
C GLY A 484 -21.66 37.09 19.80
N PRO A 485 -22.73 37.21 20.61
CA PRO A 485 -22.77 38.09 21.78
C PRO A 485 -22.14 37.49 23.03
N TYR A 486 -21.82 36.20 23.03
CA TYR A 486 -21.30 35.47 24.19
C TYR A 486 -19.78 35.45 24.20
N LEU A 487 -19.18 35.94 25.27
CA LEU A 487 -17.72 36.02 25.44
C LEU A 487 -17.04 34.65 25.43
N TYR A 488 -17.76 33.56 25.75
CA TYR A 488 -17.19 32.21 25.73
C TYR A 488 -17.08 31.60 24.33
N ASN A 489 -17.75 32.18 23.32
CA ASN A 489 -17.63 31.77 21.92
C ASN A 489 -16.44 32.42 21.22
N GLU A 490 -15.83 33.45 21.83
CA GLU A 490 -14.64 34.06 21.28
C GLU A 490 -13.42 33.17 21.58
N PRO A 491 -12.57 32.87 20.59
CA PRO A 491 -11.25 32.29 20.85
C PRO A 491 -10.44 33.37 21.55
N LYS A 492 -10.55 33.46 22.86
CA LYS A 492 -9.83 34.43 23.68
C LYS A 492 -9.16 33.72 24.83
N SER A 493 -8.09 34.34 25.32
CA SER A 493 -7.29 33.90 26.47
C SER A 493 -7.99 33.91 27.83
N GLN A 494 -9.31 33.81 27.86
CA GLN A 494 -10.10 33.82 29.08
C GLN A 494 -11.49 33.23 28.81
N CYS A 495 -11.55 31.91 28.60
CA CYS A 495 -12.82 31.19 28.65
C CYS A 495 -12.90 30.39 29.95
N VAL A 496 -13.83 30.77 30.84
CA VAL A 496 -14.14 30.04 32.08
C VAL A 496 -15.25 29.05 31.75
N GLN A 497 -14.91 27.78 31.52
CA GLN A 497 -15.92 26.73 31.46
C GLN A 497 -16.39 26.40 32.89
N ARG A 498 -17.68 26.61 33.16
CA ARG A 498 -18.33 26.08 34.37
C ARG A 498 -18.86 24.68 34.05
N LYS A 499 -18.21 23.60 34.51
CA LYS A 499 -18.85 22.28 34.54
C LYS A 499 -20.04 22.38 35.50
N SER A 500 -21.26 22.29 34.98
CA SER A 500 -22.43 22.02 35.81
C SER A 500 -22.48 20.51 36.05
N GLN A 501 -22.17 20.06 37.27
CA GLN A 501 -23.04 19.15 38.03
C GLN A 501 -22.48 18.80 39.42
N VAL A 502 -23.39 18.96 40.40
CA VAL A 502 -23.55 18.21 41.66
C VAL A 502 -22.36 18.13 42.64
N SER A 503 -22.26 19.10 43.55
CA SER A 503 -22.12 18.91 45.01
C SER A 503 -21.75 20.24 45.72
N PRO A 504 -22.24 20.53 46.94
CA PRO A 504 -22.03 21.85 47.58
C PRO A 504 -20.70 22.00 48.34
N PHE A 505 -19.76 21.07 48.24
CA PHE A 505 -18.63 21.00 49.19
C PHE A 505 -17.31 20.57 48.55
N LEU A 506 -16.84 21.27 47.53
CA LEU A 506 -15.44 21.22 47.08
C LEU A 506 -15.08 22.52 46.34
N ASP A 507 -13.87 23.02 46.62
CA ASP A 507 -13.31 24.27 46.10
C ASP A 507 -13.43 24.36 44.57
N LYS A 508 -14.10 25.41 44.09
CA LYS A 508 -14.26 25.70 42.66
C LYS A 508 -12.95 26.24 42.07
N LYS A 509 -12.06 25.36 41.60
CA LYS A 509 -10.99 25.79 40.68
C LYS A 509 -11.58 26.04 39.30
N ALA A 510 -11.67 27.31 38.92
CA ALA A 510 -11.94 27.70 37.53
C ALA A 510 -10.75 27.27 36.67
N PHE A 511 -10.97 26.36 35.72
CA PHE A 511 -9.99 26.09 34.66
C PHE A 511 -10.19 27.13 33.56
N VAL A 512 -9.14 27.90 33.28
CA VAL A 512 -9.06 28.83 32.15
C VAL A 512 -8.63 28.00 30.94
N VAL A 513 -9.49 27.87 29.94
CA VAL A 513 -9.10 27.26 28.66
C VAL A 513 -8.66 28.40 27.75
N ASN A 514 -7.36 28.43 27.42
CA ASN A 514 -6.76 29.39 26.52
C ASN A 514 -6.62 28.70 25.16
N LEU A 515 -7.53 28.99 24.22
CA LEU A 515 -7.59 28.36 22.88
C LEU A 515 -6.54 28.92 21.90
N TRP A 516 -5.68 29.81 22.38
CA TRP A 516 -4.61 30.42 21.60
C TRP A 516 -3.30 29.73 21.89
N ASN A 517 -2.50 29.56 20.85
CA ASN A 517 -1.13 29.10 20.96
C ASN A 517 -0.35 29.96 21.99
N THR A 518 0.39 29.26 22.85
CA THR A 518 1.24 29.82 23.90
C THR A 518 2.72 29.55 23.67
N ILE A 519 3.06 28.83 22.59
CA ILE A 519 4.42 28.38 22.31
C ILE A 519 5.18 29.48 21.54
N PRO A 520 6.34 29.93 22.04
CA PRO A 520 7.24 30.82 21.30
C PRO A 520 8.05 30.00 20.29
N PHE A 521 7.56 29.87 19.07
CA PHE A 521 8.25 29.15 18.00
C PHE A 521 9.59 29.79 17.65
N THR A 522 10.62 28.97 17.45
CA THR A 522 11.93 29.44 16.96
C THR A 522 11.85 29.87 15.50
N PRO A 523 12.79 30.69 14.99
CA PRO A 523 12.83 31.07 13.57
C PRO A 523 12.80 29.86 12.61
N THR A 524 13.48 28.77 12.96
CA THR A 524 13.47 27.52 12.18
C THR A 524 12.10 26.84 12.19
N GLN A 525 11.40 26.83 13.33
CA GLN A 525 10.04 26.30 13.41
C GLN A 525 9.04 27.18 12.66
N VAL A 526 9.19 28.51 12.70
CA VAL A 526 8.36 29.43 11.92
C VAL A 526 8.58 29.24 10.42
N GLU A 527 9.82 28.98 9.98
CA GLU A 527 10.09 28.63 8.59
C GLU A 527 9.42 27.31 8.19
N ALA A 528 9.43 26.29 9.07
CA ALA A 528 8.70 25.04 8.83
C ALA A 528 7.17 25.26 8.76
N ILE A 529 6.61 26.11 9.64
CA ILE A 529 5.19 26.49 9.62
C ILE A 529 4.85 27.22 8.33
N ARG A 530 5.66 28.22 7.94
CA ARG A 530 5.50 28.95 6.69
C ARG A 530 5.53 28.01 5.49
N SER A 531 6.52 27.13 5.42
CA SER A 531 6.66 26.15 4.35
C SER A 531 5.43 25.24 4.27
N GLY A 532 4.95 24.72 5.40
CA GLY A 532 3.76 23.84 5.45
C GLY A 532 2.43 24.54 5.19
N MET A 533 2.36 25.87 5.26
CA MET A 533 1.18 26.64 4.84
C MET A 533 1.15 26.94 3.34
N GLN A 534 2.28 26.78 2.65
CA GLN A 534 2.41 27.02 1.22
C GLN A 534 2.14 25.73 0.42
N PRO A 535 1.75 25.84 -0.87
CA PRO A 535 1.75 24.70 -1.76
C PRO A 535 3.17 24.12 -1.94
N GLY A 536 3.27 22.80 -2.12
CA GLY A 536 4.52 22.09 -2.38
C GLY A 536 4.79 20.96 -1.38
N LEU A 537 6.06 20.52 -1.32
CA LEU A 537 6.55 19.51 -0.40
C LEU A 537 7.36 20.15 0.73
N THR A 538 6.93 19.93 1.96
CA THR A 538 7.65 20.36 3.17
C THR A 538 8.18 19.15 3.93
N LEU A 539 9.50 19.02 4.01
CA LEU A 539 10.17 17.98 4.79
C LEU A 539 10.79 18.59 6.04
N VAL A 540 10.26 18.24 7.21
CA VAL A 540 10.76 18.74 8.50
C VAL A 540 11.52 17.65 9.23
N VAL A 541 12.85 17.81 9.33
CA VAL A 541 13.71 16.92 10.14
C VAL A 541 13.83 17.50 11.54
N GLY A 542 13.24 16.83 12.53
CA GLY A 542 13.29 17.25 13.93
C GLY A 542 13.87 16.16 14.84
N PRO A 543 15.01 16.38 15.51
CA PRO A 543 15.50 15.53 16.59
C PRO A 543 14.47 15.31 17.71
N PRO A 544 14.62 14.29 18.58
CA PRO A 544 13.76 14.11 19.74
C PRO A 544 13.69 15.39 20.61
N GLY A 545 12.48 15.78 21.03
CA GLY A 545 12.27 16.97 21.88
C GLY A 545 12.25 18.34 21.17
N THR A 546 12.35 18.40 19.84
CA THR A 546 12.37 19.68 19.08
C THR A 546 10.99 20.29 18.78
N GLY A 547 9.91 19.79 19.41
CA GLY A 547 8.56 20.34 19.23
C GLY A 547 7.91 20.03 17.88
N LYS A 548 8.24 18.88 17.25
CA LYS A 548 7.64 18.46 15.96
C LYS A 548 6.11 18.46 15.99
N THR A 549 5.53 17.95 17.08
CA THR A 549 4.08 17.89 17.28
C THR A 549 3.47 19.29 17.32
N ASP A 550 4.13 20.24 17.98
CA ASP A 550 3.66 21.63 18.09
C ASP A 550 3.69 22.35 16.72
N VAL A 551 4.76 22.14 15.94
CA VAL A 551 4.85 22.64 14.56
C VAL A 551 3.74 22.07 13.69
N ALA A 552 3.51 20.75 13.73
CA ALA A 552 2.47 20.10 12.94
C ALA A 552 1.07 20.60 13.30
N VAL A 553 0.77 20.73 14.59
CA VAL A 553 -0.51 21.24 15.09
C VAL A 553 -0.74 22.69 14.65
N GLN A 554 0.30 23.54 14.70
CA GLN A 554 0.18 24.93 14.23
C GLN A 554 -0.03 25.02 12.72
N ILE A 555 0.62 24.17 11.92
CA ILE A 555 0.37 24.08 10.46
C ILE A 555 -1.10 23.72 10.22
N ILE A 556 -1.62 22.68 10.88
CA ILE A 556 -3.01 22.24 10.73
C ILE A 556 -3.97 23.36 11.12
N SER A 557 -3.73 24.05 12.24
CA SER A 557 -4.54 25.19 12.70
C SER A 557 -4.53 26.32 11.66
N ASN A 558 -3.35 26.68 11.14
CA ASN A 558 -3.24 27.75 10.16
C ASN A 558 -3.94 27.39 8.84
N LEU A 559 -3.77 26.16 8.34
CA LEU A 559 -4.46 25.68 7.15
C LEU A 559 -5.98 25.67 7.33
N TYR A 560 -6.47 25.23 8.48
CA TYR A 560 -7.90 25.23 8.83
C TYR A 560 -8.52 26.63 8.75
N HIS A 561 -7.81 27.65 9.24
CA HIS A 561 -8.30 29.03 9.24
C HIS A 561 -8.13 29.74 7.89
N ASN A 562 -7.02 29.50 7.17
CA ASN A 562 -6.75 30.15 5.89
C ASN A 562 -7.55 29.55 4.73
N PHE A 563 -7.82 28.23 4.77
CA PHE A 563 -8.44 27.50 3.67
C PHE A 563 -9.61 26.62 4.16
N PRO A 564 -10.71 27.23 4.64
CA PRO A 564 -11.83 26.50 5.26
C PRO A 564 -12.57 25.53 4.32
N TRP A 565 -12.34 25.62 3.00
CA TRP A 565 -12.88 24.69 2.01
C TRP A 565 -11.99 23.46 1.76
N GLN A 566 -10.75 23.45 2.26
CA GLN A 566 -9.83 22.32 2.13
C GLN A 566 -10.06 21.30 3.25
N ARG A 567 -9.58 20.07 3.02
CA ARG A 567 -9.57 18.99 4.02
C ARG A 567 -8.14 18.52 4.22
N ASN A 568 -7.73 18.41 5.47
CA ASN A 568 -6.38 18.00 5.84
C ASN A 568 -6.39 16.52 6.26
N LEU A 569 -5.61 15.68 5.57
CA LEU A 569 -5.41 14.28 5.94
C LEU A 569 -4.14 14.17 6.79
N VAL A 570 -4.27 13.64 8.00
CA VAL A 570 -3.15 13.38 8.91
C VAL A 570 -2.91 11.88 8.99
N VAL A 571 -1.70 11.44 8.66
CA VAL A 571 -1.28 10.03 8.70
C VAL A 571 -0.10 9.88 9.64
N THR A 572 -0.18 8.91 10.55
CA THR A 572 0.89 8.61 11.53
C THR A 572 1.11 7.11 11.64
N HIS A 573 2.35 6.67 11.90
CA HIS A 573 2.65 5.26 12.12
C HIS A 573 2.02 4.68 13.40
N SER A 574 1.92 5.47 14.48
CA SER A 574 1.41 4.99 15.76
C SER A 574 0.15 5.73 16.22
N ASN A 575 -0.79 4.98 16.81
CA ASN A 575 -1.96 5.57 17.46
C ASN A 575 -1.59 6.56 18.57
N GLN A 576 -0.46 6.36 19.24
CA GLN A 576 0.02 7.27 20.28
C GLN A 576 0.39 8.65 19.71
N ALA A 577 1.07 8.70 18.56
CA ALA A 577 1.40 9.96 17.90
C ALA A 577 0.14 10.68 17.44
N LEU A 578 -0.85 9.93 16.94
CA LEU A 578 -2.16 10.48 16.58
C LEU A 578 -2.88 11.07 17.79
N ASN A 579 -2.93 10.36 18.92
CA ASN A 579 -3.53 10.86 20.16
C ASN A 579 -2.93 12.19 20.59
N GLN A 580 -1.59 12.29 20.60
CA GLN A 580 -0.89 13.52 20.98
C GLN A 580 -1.20 14.71 20.05
N LEU A 581 -1.38 14.44 18.74
CA LEU A 581 -1.80 15.47 17.79
C LEU A 581 -3.24 15.93 18.07
N PHE A 582 -4.17 14.98 18.24
CA PHE A 582 -5.58 15.31 18.50
C PHE A 582 -5.80 16.02 19.84
N GLU A 583 -5.10 15.62 20.90
CA GLU A 583 -5.13 16.30 22.21
C GLU A 583 -4.74 17.78 22.07
N LYS A 584 -3.65 18.07 21.34
CA LYS A 584 -3.19 19.44 21.10
C LYS A 584 -4.09 20.22 20.14
N ILE A 585 -4.67 19.57 19.13
CA ILE A 585 -5.62 20.22 18.22
C ILE A 585 -6.90 20.62 18.98
N ALA A 586 -7.37 19.78 19.91
CA ALA A 586 -8.54 20.07 20.74
C ALA A 586 -8.32 21.24 21.72
N GLU A 587 -7.06 21.57 22.02
CA GLU A 587 -6.68 22.76 22.81
C GLU A 587 -6.62 24.05 21.96
N LEU A 588 -6.69 23.96 20.64
CA LEU A 588 -6.68 25.10 19.72
C LEU A 588 -8.09 25.46 19.24
N ASP A 589 -8.22 26.60 18.54
CA ASP A 589 -9.46 27.08 17.93
C ASP A 589 -9.90 26.27 16.69
N VAL A 590 -10.06 24.95 16.85
CA VAL A 590 -10.56 24.04 15.81
C VAL A 590 -11.85 23.40 16.30
N ASP A 591 -12.93 23.57 15.53
CA ASP A 591 -14.23 22.97 15.87
C ASP A 591 -14.15 21.43 15.80
N GLU A 592 -14.55 20.79 16.90
CA GLU A 592 -14.54 19.33 17.08
C GLU A 592 -15.37 18.61 16.02
N ARG A 593 -16.42 19.26 15.49
CA ARG A 593 -17.26 18.72 14.41
C ARG A 593 -16.57 18.63 13.04
N HIS A 594 -15.35 19.16 12.93
CA HIS A 594 -14.52 19.04 11.74
C HIS A 594 -13.36 18.05 11.94
N LEU A 595 -13.27 17.42 13.11
CA LEU A 595 -12.27 16.42 13.45
C LEU A 595 -12.86 15.02 13.29
N LEU A 596 -12.19 14.17 12.52
CA LEU A 596 -12.55 12.78 12.32
C LEU A 596 -11.31 11.89 12.44
N ARG A 597 -11.41 10.86 13.29
CA ARG A 597 -10.40 9.82 13.42
C ARG A 597 -10.94 8.50 12.85
N LEU A 598 -10.10 7.78 12.13
CA LEU A 598 -10.39 6.45 11.60
C LEU A 598 -9.39 5.43 12.18
N GLY A 599 -9.86 4.30 12.72
CA GLY A 599 -9.02 3.12 12.99
C GLY A 599 -9.37 2.33 14.26
N HIS A 600 -8.91 1.07 14.33
CA HIS A 600 -9.17 0.08 15.40
C HIS A 600 -8.63 0.44 16.81
N GLY A 601 -8.20 1.68 17.03
CA GLY A 601 -7.75 2.21 18.33
C GLY A 601 -8.72 3.22 18.95
N GLU A 602 -9.95 3.29 18.43
CA GLU A 602 -11.02 4.18 18.89
C GLU A 602 -11.26 4.08 20.42
N GLU A 603 -11.11 2.88 21.00
CA GLU A 603 -11.36 2.61 22.43
C GLU A 603 -10.25 3.11 23.38
N ALA A 604 -9.08 3.51 22.87
CA ALA A 604 -7.91 3.86 23.68
C ALA A 604 -7.67 5.37 23.85
N LEU A 605 -8.60 6.22 23.43
CA LEU A 605 -8.55 7.66 23.67
C LEU A 605 -8.74 7.94 25.17
N GLN A 606 -7.68 8.40 25.83
CA GLN A 606 -7.73 8.96 27.19
C GLN A 606 -8.12 10.45 27.17
N THR A 607 -8.90 10.88 26.18
CA THR A 607 -9.48 12.22 26.14
C THR A 607 -10.84 12.20 26.81
N ASP A 608 -11.22 13.28 27.50
CA ASP A 608 -12.58 13.49 28.05
C ASP A 608 -13.69 13.44 26.95
N LYS A 609 -13.31 13.35 25.66
CA LYS A 609 -14.15 13.43 24.46
C LYS A 609 -13.80 12.33 23.46
N ASP A 610 -14.82 11.77 22.80
CA ASP A 610 -14.71 10.73 21.78
C ASP A 610 -14.89 11.33 20.36
N PHE A 611 -13.90 11.12 19.49
CA PHE A 611 -13.84 11.61 18.11
C PHE A 611 -14.03 10.50 17.07
N SER A 612 -14.58 9.35 17.51
CA SER A 612 -14.84 8.17 16.69
C SER A 612 -16.06 8.34 15.76
N ARG A 613 -16.16 7.43 14.78
CA ARG A 613 -17.29 7.35 13.85
C ARG A 613 -18.61 7.06 14.57
N TYR A 614 -18.56 6.40 15.73
CA TYR A 614 -19.74 6.07 16.55
C TYR A 614 -20.47 7.32 17.04
N LEU A 615 -19.75 8.38 17.44
CA LEU A 615 -20.37 9.61 17.93
C LEU A 615 -20.98 10.47 16.80
N TYR A 616 -20.34 10.52 15.63
CA TYR A 616 -20.87 11.24 14.47
C TYR A 616 -22.18 10.65 13.94
N ARG A 617 -22.37 9.32 14.06
CA ARG A 617 -23.61 8.65 13.67
C ARG A 617 -24.80 9.07 14.55
N TYR A 618 -24.56 9.36 15.84
CA TYR A 618 -25.59 9.84 16.76
C TYR A 618 -25.98 11.30 16.52
N PHE A 619 -25.05 12.16 16.10
CA PHE A 619 -25.37 13.56 15.77
C PHE A 619 -26.25 13.70 14.53
N HIS A 620 -26.11 12.82 13.54
CA HIS A 620 -26.96 12.84 12.35
C HIS A 620 -28.41 12.41 12.64
N PHE A 621 -28.63 11.57 13.66
CA PHE A 621 -29.98 11.11 14.03
C PHE A 621 -30.83 12.15 14.77
N PHE A 622 -30.24 13.26 15.24
CA PHE A 622 -30.95 14.34 15.91
C PHE A 622 -31.22 15.57 15.03
N LEU A 623 -30.82 15.53 13.75
CA LEU A 623 -30.96 16.64 12.80
C LEU A 623 -31.77 16.30 11.54
N ASP A 624 -32.61 15.27 11.59
CA ASP A 624 -33.72 15.07 10.64
C ASP A 624 -35.08 15.29 11.31
#